data_AF-A0A3B9H2W7-F1
#
_entry.id   AF-A0A3B9H2W7-F1
#
_cell.length_a   1.000
_cell.length_b   1.000
_cell.length_c   1.000
_cell.angle_alpha   90.00
_cell.angle_beta   90.00
_cell.angle_gamma   90.00
#
_symmetry.space_group_name_H-M   'P 1'
#
loop_
_entity.id
_entity.type
_entity.pdbx_description
1 polymer ?
#
loop_
_entity_poly.entity_id
_entity_poly.type
_entity_poly.pdbx_seq_one_letter_code
_entity_poly.pdbx_strand_id
1 'polypeptide(L)'
;MTNSVPVWFDALHIGDITVGDDGALGFAYTKNWLDTRGAFPLSLTLPLSDTVFPSETISPWLANLLPEEEQLTILTRTLGLDRADTLAILGEIGG
;
A
#
# COMPACT_ATOMS: atom_id res chain seq x y z
N MET A 1 -11.75 10.00 -4.12
CA MET A 1 -11.16 10.03 -2.77
C MET A 1 -9.86 9.26 -2.86
N THR A 2 -8.71 9.93 -2.71
CA THR A 2 -7.40 9.25 -2.75
C THR A 2 -7.28 8.35 -1.53
N ASN A 3 -7.31 7.04 -1.73
CA ASN A 3 -7.13 6.08 -0.64
C ASN A 3 -5.63 5.92 -0.37
N SER A 4 -5.24 5.70 0.88
CA SER A 4 -3.84 5.51 1.23
C SER A 4 -3.66 4.38 2.22
N VAL A 5 -2.60 3.58 2.01
CA VAL A 5 -2.25 2.44 2.84
C VAL A 5 -0.87 2.64 3.43
N PRO A 6 -0.75 2.66 4.77
CA PRO A 6 0.52 2.87 5.43
C PRO A 6 1.37 1.60 5.42
N VAL A 7 2.67 1.77 5.19
CA VAL A 7 3.68 0.71 5.19
C VAL A 7 4.52 0.82 6.45
N TRP A 8 4.65 -0.29 7.18
CA TRP A 8 5.33 -0.34 8.48
C TRP A 8 6.47 -1.34 8.45
N PHE A 9 7.50 -1.07 9.26
CA PHE A 9 8.51 -2.03 9.64
C PHE A 9 8.67 -2.02 11.16
N ASP A 10 8.38 -3.17 11.78
CA ASP A 10 8.21 -3.27 13.22
C ASP A 10 7.17 -2.22 13.70
N ALA A 11 7.57 -1.28 14.55
CA ALA A 11 6.73 -0.17 15.02
C ALA A 11 6.94 1.16 14.25
N LEU A 12 7.77 1.17 13.21
CA LEU A 12 8.14 2.39 12.48
C LEU A 12 7.34 2.52 11.18
N HIS A 13 6.72 3.69 10.99
CA HIS A 13 6.00 4.04 9.77
C HIS A 13 7.02 4.42 8.69
N ILE A 14 7.19 3.53 7.70
CA ILE A 14 8.15 3.72 6.61
C ILE A 14 7.64 4.74 5.62
N GLY A 15 6.38 4.66 5.24
CA GLY A 15 5.82 5.44 4.15
C GLY A 15 4.39 5.08 3.86
N ASP A 16 3.81 5.73 2.87
CA ASP A 16 2.42 5.56 2.48
C ASP A 16 2.33 5.26 0.99
N ILE A 17 1.54 4.24 0.67
CA ILE A 17 1.10 3.97 -0.70
C ILE A 17 -0.16 4.78 -0.93
N THR A 18 -0.22 5.54 -1.99
CA THR A 18 -1.40 6.29 -2.41
C THR A 18 -2.03 5.65 -3.63
N VAL A 19 -3.36 5.67 -3.70
CA VAL A 19 -4.14 5.20 -4.84
C VAL A 19 -4.97 6.38 -5.33
N GLY A 20 -4.63 6.87 -6.53
CA GLY A 20 -5.37 7.92 -7.23
C GLY A 20 -6.75 7.44 -7.68
N ASP A 21 -7.63 8.39 -8.02
CA ASP A 21 -8.99 8.10 -8.48
C ASP A 21 -9.01 7.35 -9.83
N ASP A 22 -7.93 7.44 -10.60
CA ASP A 22 -7.67 6.72 -11.85
C ASP A 22 -6.99 5.34 -11.62
N GLY A 23 -6.77 4.96 -10.36
CA GLY A 23 -6.03 3.76 -9.98
C GLY A 23 -4.51 3.91 -10.05
N ALA A 24 -3.99 5.11 -10.32
CA ALA A 24 -2.55 5.34 -10.31
C ALA A 24 -1.99 5.18 -8.89
N LEU A 25 -0.96 4.34 -8.76
CA LEU A 25 -0.28 4.13 -7.49
C LEU A 25 0.83 5.17 -7.31
N GLY A 26 1.05 5.56 -6.06
CA GLY A 26 2.19 6.36 -5.64
C GLY A 26 2.76 5.83 -4.34
N PHE A 27 4.02 6.13 -4.06
CA PHE A 27 4.62 5.82 -2.77
C PHE A 27 5.55 6.92 -2.30
N ALA A 28 5.46 7.28 -1.03
CA ALA A 28 6.34 8.25 -0.41
C ALA A 28 6.85 7.72 0.92
N TYR A 29 8.16 7.85 1.15
CA TYR A 29 8.73 7.62 2.47
C TYR A 29 8.29 8.72 3.43
N THR A 30 8.08 8.37 4.70
CA THR A 30 7.90 9.36 5.74
C THR A 30 9.23 10.05 6.04
N LYS A 31 9.19 11.33 6.39
CA LYS A 31 10.38 12.05 6.87
C LYS A 31 11.01 11.35 8.08
N ASN A 32 10.18 10.85 8.98
CA ASN A 32 10.64 10.12 10.16
C ASN A 32 11.47 8.88 9.78
N TRP A 33 11.07 8.14 8.75
CA TRP A 33 11.87 7.02 8.24
C TRP A 33 13.18 7.48 7.60
N LEU A 34 13.14 8.52 6.76
CA LEU A 34 14.35 9.06 6.13
C LEU A 34 15.38 9.58 7.16
N ASP A 35 14.90 10.13 8.28
CA ASP A 35 15.74 10.61 9.37
C ASP A 35 16.16 9.50 10.36
N THR A 36 15.60 8.29 10.23
CA THR A 36 15.92 7.18 11.13
C THR A 36 17.33 6.66 10.86
N ARG A 37 18.14 6.59 11.92
CA ARG A 37 19.48 6.00 11.83
C ARG A 37 19.39 4.51 11.50
N GLY A 38 19.94 4.13 10.36
CA GLY A 38 19.86 2.74 9.87
C GLY A 38 18.62 2.47 9.01
N ALA A 39 17.90 3.50 8.58
CA ALA A 39 16.88 3.37 7.56
C ALA A 39 17.43 2.67 6.32
N PHE A 40 16.60 1.85 5.71
CA PHE A 40 16.94 1.08 4.52
C PHE A 40 15.84 1.23 3.46
N PRO A 41 16.20 1.10 2.17
CA PRO A 41 15.22 1.14 1.10
C PRO A 41 14.36 -0.13 1.09
N LEU A 42 13.07 0.01 0.80
CA LEU A 42 12.14 -1.13 0.65
C LEU A 42 12.50 -2.05 -0.52
N SER A 43 13.15 -1.50 -1.55
CA SER A 43 13.57 -2.20 -2.76
C SER A 43 14.76 -1.48 -3.39
N LEU A 44 15.52 -2.18 -4.23
CA LEU A 44 16.53 -1.55 -5.09
C LEU A 44 15.92 -0.53 -6.06
N THR A 45 14.64 -0.71 -6.43
CA THR A 45 13.88 0.23 -7.27
C THR A 45 13.24 1.37 -6.48
N LEU A 46 13.25 1.29 -5.15
CA LEU A 46 12.68 2.29 -4.23
C LEU A 46 13.77 2.77 -3.26
N PRO A 47 14.83 3.45 -3.74
CA PRO A 47 15.87 3.99 -2.87
C PRO A 47 15.29 4.99 -1.87
N LEU A 48 15.95 5.19 -0.72
CA LEU A 48 15.55 6.21 0.24
C LEU A 48 15.59 7.59 -0.43
N SER A 49 14.42 8.22 -0.56
CA SER A 49 14.25 9.52 -1.19
C SER A 49 13.05 10.23 -0.58
N ASP A 50 13.10 11.56 -0.56
CA ASP A 50 12.00 12.45 -0.20
C ASP A 50 11.00 12.67 -1.36
N THR A 51 11.25 12.05 -2.51
CA THR A 51 10.39 12.12 -3.70
C THR A 51 9.31 11.04 -3.67
N VAL A 52 8.18 11.34 -4.34
CA VAL A 52 7.11 10.37 -4.55
C VAL A 52 7.46 9.47 -5.73
N PHE A 53 7.46 8.17 -5.51
CA PHE A 53 7.66 7.17 -6.54
C PHE A 53 6.35 6.93 -7.32
N PRO A 54 6.40 6.98 -8.66
CA PRO A 54 5.22 6.76 -9.49
C PRO A 54 4.85 5.27 -9.61
N SER A 55 3.63 5.03 -10.10
CA SER A 55 3.05 3.69 -10.28
C SER A 55 3.99 2.71 -11.00
N GLU A 56 4.68 3.16 -12.06
CA GLU A 56 5.62 2.33 -12.83
C GLU A 56 6.78 1.78 -11.98
N THR A 57 7.18 2.51 -10.94
CA THR A 57 8.30 2.12 -10.07
C THR A 57 7.84 1.22 -8.93
N ILE A 58 6.66 1.50 -8.35
CA ILE A 58 6.13 0.71 -7.24
C ILE A 58 5.43 -0.58 -7.67
N SER A 59 4.80 -0.61 -8.85
CA SER A 59 4.01 -1.77 -9.30
C SER A 59 4.79 -3.08 -9.32
N PRO A 60 6.03 -3.15 -9.83
CA PRO A 60 6.82 -4.38 -9.80
C PRO A 60 7.15 -4.85 -8.37
N TRP A 61 7.38 -3.92 -7.44
CA TRP A 61 7.63 -4.26 -6.04
C TRP A 61 6.37 -4.82 -5.37
N LEU A 62 5.21 -4.20 -5.58
CA LEU A 62 3.93 -4.71 -5.07
C LEU A 62 3.57 -6.08 -5.64
N ALA A 63 3.80 -6.30 -6.93
CA ALA A 63 3.56 -7.59 -7.57
C ALA A 63 4.41 -8.70 -6.94
N ASN A 64 5.67 -8.41 -6.58
CA ASN A 64 6.54 -9.37 -5.89
C ASN A 64 6.18 -9.60 -4.42
N LEU A 65 5.40 -8.69 -3.81
CA LEU A 65 4.88 -8.84 -2.45
C LEU A 65 3.55 -9.59 -2.38
N LEU A 66 2.88 -9.78 -3.51
CA LEU A 66 1.63 -10.51 -3.64
C LEU A 66 1.93 -11.97 -3.94
N PRO A 67 1.68 -12.92 -3.03
CA PRO A 67 1.70 -14.34 -3.36
C PRO A 67 0.53 -14.66 -4.30
N GLU A 68 0.72 -15.64 -5.19
CA GLU A 68 -0.24 -15.98 -6.25
C GLU A 68 -1.69 -16.05 -5.76
N GLU A 69 -2.56 -15.36 -6.50
CA GLU A 69 -4.04 -15.38 -6.57
C GLU A 69 -4.86 -15.24 -5.27
N GLU A 70 -4.56 -15.96 -4.19
CA GLU A 70 -5.40 -16.02 -2.98
C GLU A 70 -5.18 -14.80 -2.06
N GLN A 71 -3.95 -14.27 -1.99
CA GLN A 71 -3.59 -13.12 -1.15
C GLN A 71 -3.93 -11.76 -1.79
N LEU A 72 -4.21 -11.75 -3.09
CA LEU A 72 -4.75 -10.59 -3.82
C LEU A 72 -6.12 -10.16 -3.25
N THR A 73 -6.91 -11.12 -2.77
CA THR A 73 -8.22 -10.89 -2.14
C THR A 73 -8.11 -10.18 -0.79
N ILE A 74 -7.01 -10.41 -0.06
CA ILE A 74 -6.76 -9.76 1.23
C ILE A 74 -6.29 -8.33 1.01
N LEU A 75 -5.40 -8.11 0.04
CA LEU A 75 -4.92 -6.77 -0.29
C LEU A 75 -6.01 -5.90 -0.90
N THR A 76 -6.88 -6.44 -1.77
CA THR A 76 -8.09 -5.71 -2.23
C THR A 76 -9.06 -5.36 -1.10
N ARG A 77 -9.22 -6.22 -0.09
CA ARG A 77 -9.97 -5.91 1.14
C ARG A 77 -9.33 -4.79 1.97
N THR A 78 -8.00 -4.76 2.09
CA THR A 78 -7.28 -3.75 2.88
C THR A 78 -7.12 -2.42 2.13
N LEU A 79 -7.00 -2.46 0.80
CA LEU A 79 -6.82 -1.31 -0.09
C LEU A 79 -8.14 -0.61 -0.45
N GLY A 80 -9.29 -1.17 -0.07
CA GLY A 80 -10.60 -0.54 -0.32
C GLY A 80 -10.91 -0.34 -1.80
N LEU A 81 -10.32 -1.16 -2.68
CA LEU A 81 -10.73 -1.22 -4.08
C LEU A 81 -12.05 -1.99 -4.12
N ASP A 82 -13.10 -1.19 -4.06
CA ASP A 82 -14.50 -1.55 -3.91
C ASP A 82 -14.87 -2.75 -4.80
N ARG A 83 -14.95 -3.95 -4.19
CA ARG A 83 -15.95 -4.92 -4.62
C ARG A 83 -17.23 -4.51 -3.88
N ALA A 84 -17.84 -3.46 -4.41
CA ALA A 84 -19.25 -3.16 -4.18
C ALA A 84 -19.99 -4.51 -4.10
N ASP A 85 -20.66 -4.76 -2.98
CA ASP A 85 -21.48 -5.94 -2.64
C ASP A 85 -21.06 -6.74 -1.39
N THR A 86 -19.88 -6.56 -0.80
CA THR A 86 -19.54 -7.35 0.40
C THR A 86 -20.23 -6.85 1.69
N LEU A 87 -20.63 -5.57 1.73
CA LEU A 87 -21.33 -4.96 2.87
C LEU A 87 -22.83 -5.28 2.93
N ALA A 88 -23.44 -5.79 1.85
CA ALA A 88 -24.85 -6.20 1.87
C ALA A 88 -25.08 -7.51 2.64
N ILE A 89 -24.09 -8.41 2.65
CA ILE A 89 -24.21 -9.74 3.28
C ILE A 89 -24.06 -9.68 4.82
N LEU A 90 -23.37 -8.67 5.35
CA LEU A 90 -23.19 -8.51 6.80
C LEU A 90 -24.38 -7.85 7.50
N GLY A 91 -25.40 -7.39 6.76
CA GLY A 91 -26.66 -6.89 7.31
C GLY A 91 -27.71 -7.97 7.59
N GLU A 92 -27.54 -9.21 7.11
CA GLU A 92 -28.57 -10.25 7.20
C GLU A 92 -28.28 -11.37 8.22
N ILE A 93 -27.05 -11.47 8.76
CA ILE A 93 -26.64 -12.55 9.69
C ILE A 93 -26.25 -11.98 11.06
N GLY A 94 -27.04 -11.06 11.59
CA GLY A 94 -26.79 -10.42 12.88
C GLY A 94 -28.04 -10.16 13.70
N GLY A 95 -28.91 -11.17 13.79
CA GLY A 95 -29.75 -11.37 14.97
C GLY A 95 -28.97 -12.08 16.07
#